data_AF-A0AAN8CRI5-F1
#
_entry.id   AF-A0AAN8CRI5-F1
#
_cell.length_a   1.000
_cell.length_b   1.000
_cell.length_c   1.000
_cell.angle_alpha   90.00
_cell.angle_beta   90.00
_cell.angle_gamma   90.00
#
_symmetry.space_group_name_H-M   'P 1'
#
loop_
_entity.id
_entity.type
_entity.pdbx_description
1 polymer ?
#
loop_
_entity_poly.entity_id
_entity_poly.type
_entity_poly.pdbx_seq_one_letter_code
_entity_poly.pdbx_strand_id
1 'polypeptide(L)'
;MSTMDSQVENGDKEEELKASKRKISLCKCGVCGSEEAKYRCPACLAHSCSLLCVKKHKQDSGCNGIRNKSAFVTLSHFDEMTLLNDYRLLEDTGRFADGATRDKLIQTPRSTLKAKKLAAHARKVNITLRFLPITFTKSKENSTFFITK
;
A
#
# COMPACT_ATOMS: atom_id res chain seq x y z
N MET A 1 -22.03 -56.13 56.05
CA MET A 1 -23.06 -55.69 55.10
C MET A 1 -22.80 -54.22 54.80
N SER A 2 -22.29 -53.73 53.67
CA SER A 2 -21.73 -54.32 52.46
C SER A 2 -20.94 -53.20 51.78
N THR A 3 -19.77 -53.53 51.24
CA THR A 3 -19.07 -52.75 50.22
C THR A 3 -19.90 -52.74 48.93
N MET A 4 -19.97 -51.61 48.22
CA MET A 4 -20.44 -51.59 46.83
C MET A 4 -19.44 -50.87 45.94
N ASP A 5 -18.96 -51.70 45.01
CA ASP A 5 -18.07 -51.53 43.89
C ASP A 5 -18.59 -50.66 42.73
N SER A 6 -17.63 -50.00 42.08
CA SER A 6 -17.33 -50.04 40.63
C SER A 6 -18.33 -49.59 39.54
N GLN A 7 -17.90 -48.52 38.85
CA GLN A 7 -17.60 -48.42 37.39
C GLN A 7 -18.69 -48.42 36.28
N VAL A 8 -18.55 -47.40 35.38
CA VAL A 8 -18.58 -47.47 33.89
C VAL A 8 -20.01 -47.53 33.26
N GLU A 9 -20.45 -46.78 32.22
CA GLU A 9 -19.85 -45.92 31.18
C GLU A 9 -20.95 -45.18 30.38
N ASN A 10 -20.53 -44.26 29.49
CA ASN A 10 -21.18 -43.75 28.26
C ASN A 10 -22.41 -42.83 28.42
N GLY A 11 -22.49 -41.66 27.78
CA GLY A 11 -21.66 -41.02 26.78
C GLY A 11 -22.58 -40.18 25.90
N ASP A 12 -22.38 -38.87 25.82
CA ASP A 12 -22.91 -38.06 24.71
C ASP A 12 -21.87 -37.02 24.31
N LYS A 13 -21.64 -37.00 23.00
CA LYS A 13 -20.50 -36.41 22.30
C LYS A 13 -20.62 -34.89 22.28
N GLU A 14 -19.76 -34.20 23.01
CA GLU A 14 -19.49 -32.79 22.72
C GLU A 14 -18.43 -32.71 21.63
N GLU A 15 -18.92 -32.49 20.41
CA GLU A 15 -18.11 -32.34 19.22
C GLU A 15 -17.28 -31.04 19.28
N GLU A 16 -16.01 -31.22 18.98
CA GLU A 16 -14.90 -30.30 19.00
C GLU A 16 -15.11 -29.06 18.11
N LEU A 17 -14.94 -27.86 18.68
CA LEU A 17 -14.42 -26.71 17.93
C LEU A 17 -13.23 -26.12 18.69
N LYS A 18 -12.05 -26.71 18.43
CA LYS A 18 -10.75 -26.09 18.73
C LYS A 18 -10.61 -24.81 17.93
N ALA A 19 -11.12 -23.70 18.48
CA ALA A 19 -10.83 -22.37 17.98
C ALA A 19 -9.37 -22.03 18.30
N SER A 20 -8.48 -22.33 17.35
CA SER A 20 -7.13 -21.77 17.31
C SER A 20 -7.26 -20.24 17.30
N LYS A 21 -7.10 -19.61 18.47
CA LYS A 21 -7.27 -18.17 18.68
C LYS A 21 -6.29 -17.42 17.78
N ARG A 22 -6.76 -16.95 16.62
CA ARG A 22 -5.97 -16.09 15.73
C ARG A 22 -5.82 -14.74 16.41
N LYS A 23 -4.62 -14.16 16.43
CA LYS A 23 -4.31 -12.87 17.13
C LYS A 23 -5.08 -11.62 16.65
N ILE A 24 -6.03 -11.76 15.71
CA ILE A 24 -6.85 -10.69 15.12
C ILE A 24 -8.36 -10.87 15.43
N SER A 25 -8.76 -12.07 15.87
CA SER A 25 -10.17 -12.40 16.10
C SER A 25 -10.64 -11.85 17.44
N LEU A 26 -11.39 -10.74 17.42
CA LEU A 26 -12.32 -10.31 18.46
C LEU A 26 -13.20 -9.12 18.02
N CYS A 27 -12.84 -8.39 16.97
CA CYS A 27 -13.66 -7.28 16.47
C CYS A 27 -14.64 -7.75 15.36
N LYS A 28 -15.92 -7.40 15.50
CA LYS A 28 -16.90 -7.53 14.42
C LYS A 28 -16.52 -6.60 13.25
N CYS A 29 -16.95 -6.97 12.04
CA CYS A 29 -16.78 -6.12 10.87
C CYS A 29 -17.42 -4.73 11.10
N GLY A 30 -16.65 -3.66 10.97
CA GLY A 30 -17.14 -2.28 11.16
C GLY A 30 -18.06 -1.77 10.05
N VAL A 31 -18.28 -2.58 9.00
CA VAL A 31 -19.08 -2.21 7.82
C VAL A 31 -20.43 -2.94 7.81
N CYS A 32 -20.44 -4.24 8.08
CA CYS A 32 -21.66 -5.05 8.06
C CYS A 32 -22.10 -5.57 9.43
N GLY A 33 -21.22 -5.57 10.45
CA GLY A 33 -21.53 -6.02 11.82
C GLY A 33 -21.87 -7.51 11.98
N SER A 34 -22.03 -8.26 10.90
CA SER A 34 -22.48 -9.66 10.92
C SER A 34 -21.37 -10.65 11.24
N GLU A 35 -20.26 -10.57 10.51
CA GLU A 35 -19.13 -11.49 10.62
C GLU A 35 -17.95 -10.88 11.38
N GLU A 36 -17.09 -11.74 11.91
CA GLU A 36 -15.80 -11.34 12.46
C GLU A 36 -14.90 -10.71 11.38
N ALA A 37 -14.17 -9.67 11.77
CA ALA A 37 -13.25 -9.00 10.87
C ALA A 37 -12.04 -9.90 10.54
N LYS A 38 -11.75 -10.02 9.24
CA LYS A 38 -10.59 -10.77 8.72
C LYS A 38 -9.45 -9.86 8.29
N TYR A 39 -9.75 -8.60 7.99
CA TYR A 39 -8.81 -7.62 7.47
C TYR A 39 -8.89 -6.31 8.25
N ARG A 40 -7.78 -5.54 8.22
CA ARG A 40 -7.68 -4.21 8.80
C ARG A 40 -7.11 -3.24 7.76
N CYS A 41 -7.76 -2.10 7.56
CA CYS A 41 -7.31 -1.08 6.62
C CYS A 41 -6.01 -0.42 7.14
N PRO A 42 -4.94 -0.32 6.34
CA PRO A 42 -3.67 0.26 6.81
C PRO A 42 -3.72 1.79 6.94
N ALA A 43 -4.71 2.45 6.35
CA ALA A 43 -4.87 3.91 6.40
C ALA A 43 -5.67 4.36 7.64
N CYS A 44 -6.91 3.87 7.77
CA CYS A 44 -7.85 4.29 8.81
C CYS A 44 -8.07 3.23 9.90
N LEU A 45 -7.37 2.09 9.83
CA LEU A 45 -7.45 1.00 10.81
C LEU A 45 -8.83 0.32 10.93
N ALA A 46 -9.77 0.62 10.02
CA ALA A 46 -11.09 0.03 9.97
C ALA A 46 -11.03 -1.50 9.76
N HIS A 47 -11.91 -2.20 10.45
CA HIS A 47 -12.01 -3.67 10.44
C HIS A 47 -13.06 -4.14 9.44
N SER A 48 -12.74 -5.14 8.62
CA SER A 48 -13.62 -5.67 7.58
C SER A 48 -13.55 -7.20 7.47
N CYS A 49 -14.69 -7.87 7.20
CA CYS A 49 -14.75 -9.33 7.05
C CYS A 49 -14.46 -9.82 5.63
N SER A 50 -14.72 -9.00 4.60
CA SER A 50 -14.64 -9.41 3.19
C SER A 50 -14.23 -8.26 2.27
N LEU A 51 -13.87 -8.58 1.02
CA LEU A 51 -13.51 -7.59 0.01
C LEU A 51 -14.65 -6.59 -0.27
N LEU A 52 -15.91 -7.03 -0.19
CA LEU A 52 -17.07 -6.15 -0.34
C LEU A 52 -17.08 -5.09 0.76
N CYS A 53 -16.82 -5.49 2.01
CA CYS A 53 -16.69 -4.55 3.12
C CYS A 53 -15.46 -3.65 2.99
N VAL A 54 -14.35 -4.15 2.43
CA VAL A 54 -13.18 -3.32 2.11
C VAL A 54 -13.53 -2.24 1.08
N LYS A 55 -14.25 -2.57 0.01
CA LYS A 55 -14.63 -1.60 -1.02
C LYS A 55 -15.67 -0.60 -0.50
N LYS A 56 -16.69 -1.11 0.20
CA LYS A 56 -17.75 -0.28 0.77
C LYS A 56 -17.20 0.77 1.74
N HIS A 57 -16.34 0.40 2.71
CA HIS A 57 -15.79 1.42 3.60
C HIS A 57 -14.95 2.46 2.86
N LYS A 58 -14.17 2.06 1.83
CA LYS A 58 -13.37 3.01 1.04
C LYS A 58 -14.25 4.02 0.32
N GLN A 59 -15.39 3.58 -0.21
CA GLN A 59 -16.36 4.45 -0.84
C GLN A 59 -17.05 5.37 0.18
N ASP A 60 -17.55 4.81 1.28
CA ASP A 60 -18.33 5.55 2.28
C ASP A 60 -17.47 6.58 3.04
N SER A 61 -16.21 6.25 3.32
CA SER A 61 -15.27 7.11 4.07
C SER A 61 -14.30 7.91 3.20
N GLY A 62 -14.35 7.74 1.87
CA GLY A 62 -13.36 8.34 0.96
C GLY A 62 -11.92 7.86 1.19
N CYS A 63 -11.73 6.68 1.78
CA CYS A 63 -10.41 6.17 2.17
C CYS A 63 -9.64 5.58 0.97
N ASN A 64 -8.42 6.06 0.74
CA ASN A 64 -7.53 5.53 -0.30
C ASN A 64 -6.97 4.12 0.02
N GLY A 65 -7.00 3.71 1.29
CA GLY A 65 -6.44 2.45 1.77
C GLY A 65 -4.91 2.39 1.76
N ILE A 66 -4.22 3.54 1.71
CA ILE A 66 -2.76 3.65 1.76
C ILE A 66 -2.38 4.35 3.06
N ARG A 67 -1.50 3.71 3.86
CA ARG A 67 -0.99 4.31 5.09
C ARG A 67 -0.22 5.58 4.79
N ASN A 68 -0.52 6.67 5.50
CA ASN A 68 0.31 7.87 5.47
C ASN A 68 1.60 7.61 6.25
N LYS A 69 2.71 7.36 5.53
CA LYS A 69 4.02 7.08 6.14
C LYS A 69 4.63 8.31 6.81
N SER A 70 4.26 9.52 6.39
CA SER A 70 4.83 10.80 6.88
C SER A 70 3.85 11.57 7.74
N ALA A 71 2.97 10.87 8.46
CA ALA A 71 2.04 11.52 9.38
C ALA A 71 2.81 12.15 10.55
N PHE A 72 2.45 13.39 10.90
CA PHE A 72 3.08 14.07 12.02
C PHE A 72 2.75 13.37 13.35
N VAL A 73 3.77 13.18 14.18
CA VAL A 73 3.66 12.63 15.54
C VAL A 73 4.33 13.63 16.48
N THR A 74 3.61 14.02 17.54
CA THR A 74 4.18 14.90 18.57
C THR A 74 5.26 14.16 19.35
N LEU A 75 6.25 14.89 19.89
CA LEU A 75 7.33 14.29 20.68
C LEU A 75 6.83 13.47 21.87
N SER A 76 5.70 13.86 22.46
CA SER A 76 5.04 13.12 23.56
C SER A 76 4.56 11.71 23.17
N HIS A 77 4.28 11.48 21.89
CA HIS A 77 3.79 10.21 21.36
C HIS A 77 4.81 9.55 20.42
N PHE A 78 6.04 10.05 20.40
CA PHE A 78 7.11 9.48 19.60
C PHE A 78 7.68 8.25 20.31
N ASP A 79 7.33 7.08 19.80
CA ASP A 79 7.72 5.77 20.34
C ASP A 79 8.75 5.08 19.43
N GLU A 80 9.41 4.03 19.92
CA GLU A 80 10.37 3.23 19.18
C GLU A 80 9.79 2.69 17.87
N MET A 81 8.49 2.32 17.88
CA MET A 81 7.80 1.89 16.67
C MET A 81 7.68 3.00 15.62
N THR A 82 7.53 4.26 16.03
CA THR A 82 7.51 5.41 15.11
C THR A 82 8.90 5.62 14.52
N LEU A 83 9.94 5.58 15.36
CA LEU A 83 11.34 5.66 14.91
C LEU A 83 11.68 4.59 13.87
N LEU A 84 11.29 3.33 14.10
CA LEU A 84 11.52 2.24 13.15
C LEU A 84 10.76 2.44 11.83
N ASN A 85 9.56 3.03 11.86
CA ASN A 85 8.82 3.35 10.64
C ASN A 85 9.53 4.43 9.83
N ASP A 86 10.05 5.47 10.49
CA ASP A 86 10.78 6.56 9.85
C ASP A 86 12.10 6.07 9.26
N TYR A 87 12.85 5.24 10.00
CA TYR A 87 14.06 4.60 9.49
C TYR A 87 13.80 3.80 8.21
N ARG A 88 12.76 2.95 8.21
CA ARG A 88 12.38 2.17 7.02
C ARG A 88 11.92 3.04 5.86
N LEU A 89 11.24 4.16 6.15
CA LEU A 89 10.87 5.13 5.13
C LEU A 89 12.12 5.71 4.44
N LEU A 90 13.15 6.07 5.20
CA LEU A 90 14.41 6.57 4.67
C LEU A 90 15.14 5.51 3.85
N GLU A 91 15.19 4.26 4.33
CA GLU A 91 15.78 3.15 3.57
C GLU A 91 15.03 2.85 2.26
N ASP A 92 13.69 2.81 2.29
CA ASP A 92 12.87 2.66 1.09
C ASP A 92 13.17 3.77 0.07
N THR A 93 13.28 5.02 0.56
CA THR A 93 13.57 6.19 -0.26
C THR A 93 14.98 6.10 -0.86
N GLY A 94 15.97 5.70 -0.07
CA GLY A 94 17.34 5.47 -0.54
C GLY A 94 17.39 4.40 -1.62
N ARG A 95 16.78 3.24 -1.38
CA ARG A 95 16.69 2.15 -2.37
C ARG A 95 16.02 2.59 -3.66
N PHE A 96 14.97 3.41 -3.59
CA PHE A 96 14.30 3.94 -4.77
C PHE A 96 15.21 4.89 -5.56
N ALA A 97 15.89 5.81 -4.87
CA ALA A 97 16.85 6.73 -5.49
C ALA A 97 18.02 5.98 -6.15
N ASP A 98 18.59 4.98 -5.48
CA ASP A 98 19.64 4.12 -6.01
C ASP A 98 19.17 3.28 -7.21
N GLY A 99 17.93 2.79 -7.15
CA GLY A 99 17.29 2.13 -8.28
C GLY A 99 17.20 3.07 -9.48
N ALA A 100 16.80 4.32 -9.25
CA ALA A 100 16.68 5.32 -10.31
C ALA A 100 18.04 5.74 -10.90
N THR A 101 19.09 5.83 -10.08
CA THR A 101 20.44 6.14 -10.58
C THR A 101 21.02 5.00 -11.42
N ARG A 102 20.59 3.75 -11.19
CA ARG A 102 21.03 2.58 -11.95
C ARG A 102 20.13 2.25 -13.13
N ASP A 103 18.91 2.79 -13.17
CA ASP A 103 17.96 2.55 -14.25
C ASP A 103 18.44 3.20 -15.56
N LYS A 104 18.78 2.36 -16.54
CA LYS A 104 19.24 2.79 -17.87
C LYS A 104 18.19 3.64 -18.60
N LEU A 105 16.90 3.44 -18.33
CA LEU A 105 15.82 4.23 -18.94
C LEU A 105 15.77 5.66 -18.41
N ILE A 106 16.25 5.88 -17.18
CA ILE A 106 16.36 7.20 -16.54
C ILE A 106 17.69 7.85 -16.89
N GLN A 107 18.79 7.10 -16.83
CA GLN A 107 20.14 7.60 -17.14
C GLN A 107 20.34 7.94 -18.61
N THR A 108 19.80 7.10 -19.51
CA THR A 108 19.88 7.31 -20.96
C THR A 108 18.48 7.30 -21.56
N PRO A 109 17.71 8.39 -21.34
CA PRO A 109 16.32 8.42 -21.73
C PRO A 109 16.19 8.39 -23.26
N ARG A 110 15.44 7.41 -23.76
CA ARG A 110 15.12 7.32 -25.18
C ARG A 110 14.27 8.53 -25.56
N SER A 111 14.76 9.33 -26.50
CA SER A 111 14.02 10.46 -27.07
C SER A 111 13.36 10.08 -28.39
N THR A 112 12.11 10.50 -28.57
CA THR A 112 11.39 10.36 -29.84
C THR A 112 11.99 11.27 -30.92
N LEU A 113 11.77 10.94 -32.20
CA LEU A 113 12.22 11.76 -33.33
C LEU A 113 11.60 13.17 -33.30
N LYS A 114 10.33 13.28 -32.89
CA LYS A 114 9.62 14.56 -32.74
C LYS A 114 10.30 15.46 -31.70
N ALA A 115 10.63 14.91 -30.53
CA ALA A 115 11.34 15.64 -29.48
C ALA A 115 12.75 16.06 -29.92
N LYS A 116 13.47 15.19 -30.67
CA LYS A 116 14.78 15.55 -31.26
C LYS A 116 14.68 16.71 -32.25
N LYS A 117 13.66 16.70 -33.13
CA LYS A 117 13.42 17.79 -34.09
C LYS A 117 13.13 19.11 -33.38
N LEU A 118 12.27 19.08 -32.36
CA LEU A 118 11.95 20.25 -31.54
C LEU A 118 13.19 20.77 -30.80
N ALA A 119 13.99 19.89 -30.19
CA ALA A 119 15.24 20.25 -29.52
C ALA A 119 16.24 20.92 -30.48
N ALA A 120 16.34 20.40 -31.71
CA ALA A 120 17.25 20.94 -32.71
C ALA A 120 16.86 22.37 -33.12
N HIS A 121 15.57 22.64 -33.34
CA HIS A 121 15.10 23.99 -33.62
C HIS A 121 15.22 24.92 -32.41
N ALA A 122 14.90 24.47 -31.21
CA ALA A 122 15.07 25.26 -29.99
C ALA A 122 16.54 25.72 -29.81
N ARG A 123 17.51 24.82 -30.05
CA ARG A 123 18.94 25.16 -30.00
C ARG A 123 19.35 26.21 -31.04
N LYS A 124 18.76 26.19 -32.25
CA LYS A 124 19.02 27.23 -33.27
C LYS A 124 18.54 28.62 -32.84
N VAL A 125 17.53 28.67 -31.97
CA VAL A 125 16.97 29.91 -31.41
C VAL A 125 17.56 30.20 -30.02
N ASN A 126 18.69 29.56 -29.65
CA ASN A 126 19.35 29.70 -28.34
C ASN A 126 18.48 29.35 -27.13
N ILE A 127 17.51 28.45 -27.28
CA ILE A 127 16.68 27.93 -26.19
C ILE A 127 17.20 26.55 -25.75
N THR A 128 17.58 26.43 -24.48
CA THR A 128 17.96 25.16 -23.86
C THR A 128 16.73 24.37 -23.44
N LEU A 129 16.24 23.51 -24.33
CA LEU A 129 15.09 22.65 -24.07
C LEU A 129 15.53 21.31 -23.45
N ARG A 130 14.97 20.97 -22.29
CA ARG A 130 15.16 19.69 -21.60
C ARG A 130 13.83 18.92 -21.61
N PHE A 131 13.90 17.63 -21.93
CA PHE A 131 12.74 16.75 -21.91
C PHE A 131 12.81 15.81 -20.72
N LEU A 132 11.65 15.52 -20.15
CA LEU A 132 11.48 14.43 -19.20
C LEU A 132 11.64 13.08 -19.93
N PRO A 133 12.21 12.04 -19.30
CA PRO A 133 12.28 10.72 -19.91
C PRO A 133 10.91 10.18 -20.32
N ILE A 134 10.87 9.40 -21.41
CA ILE A 134 9.62 8.87 -21.99
C ILE A 134 8.86 7.92 -21.05
N THR A 135 9.53 7.42 -20.01
CA THR A 135 8.94 6.55 -18.99
C THR A 135 7.93 7.30 -18.11
N PHE A 136 8.07 8.62 -17.96
CA PHE A 136 7.21 9.43 -17.10
C PHE A 136 5.87 9.75 -17.76
N THR A 137 4.79 9.72 -16.97
CA THR A 137 3.42 10.00 -17.44
C THR A 137 3.31 11.36 -18.13
N LYS A 138 3.86 12.41 -17.52
CA LYS A 138 3.89 13.77 -18.10
C LYS A 138 4.58 13.83 -19.47
N SER A 139 5.57 12.97 -19.72
CA SER A 139 6.20 12.90 -21.04
C SER A 139 5.33 12.19 -22.07
N LYS A 140 4.50 11.23 -21.65
CA LYS A 140 3.58 10.50 -22.54
C LYS A 140 2.39 11.36 -22.95
N GLU A 141 1.89 12.17 -22.00
CA GLU A 141 0.80 13.13 -22.24
C GLU A 141 1.25 14.34 -23.06
N ASN A 142 2.56 14.63 -23.09
CA ASN A 142 3.10 15.75 -23.84
C ASN A 142 2.94 15.53 -25.35
N SER A 143 2.06 16.32 -25.96
CA SER A 143 1.76 16.32 -27.39
C SER A 143 2.52 17.40 -28.18
N THR A 144 3.49 18.09 -27.57
CA THR A 144 4.22 19.21 -28.22
C THR A 144 5.08 18.71 -29.39
N PHE A 145 4.95 19.35 -30.55
CA PHE A 145 5.79 19.08 -31.72
C PHE A 145 6.15 20.37 -32.46
N PHE A 146 7.28 20.35 -33.16
CA PHE A 146 7.71 21.46 -34.00
C PHE A 146 7.09 21.35 -35.41
N ILE A 147 6.33 22.36 -35.81
CA ILE A 147 5.80 22.50 -37.17
C ILE A 147 6.80 23.29 -38.00
N THR A 148 7.34 22.66 -39.04
CA THR A 148 8.08 23.36 -40.11
C THR A 148 7.04 24.00 -41.04
N LYS A 149 7.03 25.33 -41.11
CA LYS A 149 6.33 26.10 -42.15
C LYS A 149 7.06 25.97 -43.48
#